data_AF-A0A954B6B9-F1
#
_entry.id   AF-A0A954B6B9-F1
#
_cell.length_a   1.000
_cell.length_b   1.000
_cell.length_c   1.000
_cell.angle_alpha   90.00
_cell.angle_beta   90.00
_cell.angle_gamma   90.00
#
_symmetry.space_group_name_H-M   'P 1'
#
loop_
_entity.id
_entity.type
_entity.pdbx_description
1 polymer ?
#
loop_
_entity_poly.entity_id
_entity_poly.type
_entity_poly.pdbx_seq_one_letter_code
_entity_poly.pdbx_strand_id
1 'polypeptide(L)'
;MESKLKPAGSMTLSYDGKTTELPVYSGAHGPNVVDFRKFYPETGLFTFDPGFTSTASCESQITFIDGDQGILLYRGIPIEQLANESNFLEVAYLLLHGELPTADQSETFIHAITMHTMVHEQLKNFYNGFRRDAHPMAVMCGVVGALSAFYHDSTDIADPYQRMVASVRMIAKMPTIAA
;
A
#
# COMPACT_ATOMS: atom_id res chain seq x y z
N MET A 1 3.44 6.98 -11.19
CA MET A 1 3.75 5.64 -11.75
C MET A 1 2.95 5.52 -13.03
N GLU A 2 3.58 5.19 -14.14
CA GLU A 2 2.83 4.98 -15.40
C GLU A 2 2.01 3.70 -15.32
N SER A 3 0.82 3.73 -15.92
CA SER A 3 -0.05 2.55 -15.98
C SER A 3 0.60 1.47 -16.84
N LYS A 4 0.65 0.25 -16.32
CA LYS A 4 1.17 -0.94 -17.00
C LYS A 4 0.06 -1.85 -17.52
N LEU A 5 -1.20 -1.40 -17.46
CA LEU A 5 -2.33 -2.13 -18.02
C LEU A 5 -2.21 -2.19 -19.55
N LYS A 6 -2.33 -3.41 -20.09
CA LYS A 6 -2.29 -3.63 -21.54
C LYS A 6 -3.71 -3.85 -22.06
N PRO A 7 -4.11 -3.26 -23.20
CA PRO A 7 -5.37 -3.58 -23.84
C PRO A 7 -5.45 -5.07 -24.18
N ALA A 8 -6.51 -5.74 -23.75
CA ALA A 8 -6.72 -7.19 -23.91
C ALA A 8 -8.00 -7.53 -24.69
N GLY A 9 -8.73 -6.52 -25.18
CA GLY A 9 -9.92 -6.68 -26.02
C GLY A 9 -11.08 -5.84 -25.52
N SER A 10 -12.29 -6.24 -25.90
CA SER A 10 -13.55 -5.66 -25.42
C SER A 10 -14.52 -6.76 -25.00
N MET A 11 -15.36 -6.45 -24.01
CA MET A 11 -16.45 -7.30 -23.55
C MET A 11 -17.76 -6.63 -23.94
N THR A 12 -18.62 -7.36 -24.64
CA THR A 12 -19.95 -6.89 -25.01
C THR A 12 -20.96 -7.30 -23.95
N LEU A 13 -21.66 -6.33 -23.37
CA LEU A 13 -22.74 -6.55 -22.41
C LEU A 13 -24.07 -6.16 -23.05
N SER A 14 -25.07 -7.03 -22.95
CA SER A 14 -26.42 -6.76 -23.46
C SER A 14 -27.44 -6.77 -22.32
N TYR A 15 -28.23 -5.72 -22.23
CA TYR A 15 -29.32 -5.58 -21.26
C TYR A 15 -30.47 -4.78 -21.88
N ASP A 16 -31.70 -5.29 -21.75
CA ASP A 16 -32.91 -4.64 -22.26
C ASP A 16 -32.83 -4.21 -23.75
N GLY A 17 -32.22 -5.06 -24.58
CA GLY A 17 -32.03 -4.81 -26.01
C GLY A 17 -30.96 -3.75 -26.36
N LYS A 18 -30.32 -3.13 -25.37
CA LYS A 18 -29.15 -2.27 -25.56
C LYS A 18 -27.87 -3.08 -25.37
N THR A 19 -26.90 -2.79 -26.22
CA THR A 19 -25.60 -3.44 -26.20
C THR A 19 -24.53 -2.38 -25.99
N THR A 20 -23.63 -2.64 -25.05
CA THR A 20 -22.52 -1.75 -24.67
C THR A 20 -21.22 -2.53 -24.72
N GLU A 21 -20.17 -1.93 -25.29
CA GLU A 21 -18.83 -2.50 -25.28
C GLU A 21 -17.98 -1.89 -24.18
N LEU A 22 -17.42 -2.75 -23.33
CA LEU A 22 -16.55 -2.36 -22.23
C LEU A 22 -15.11 -2.78 -22.54
N PRO A 23 -14.11 -1.90 -22.38
CA PRO A 23 -12.71 -2.26 -22.57
C PRO A 23 -12.27 -3.36 -21.58
N VAL A 24 -11.42 -4.26 -22.04
CA VAL A 24 -10.78 -5.28 -21.21
C VAL A 24 -9.28 -4.99 -21.18
N TYR A 25 -8.70 -5.04 -19.99
CA TYR A 25 -7.28 -4.87 -19.75
C TYR A 25 -6.66 -6.14 -19.16
N SER A 26 -5.39 -6.37 -19.45
CA SER A 26 -4.57 -7.41 -18.84
C SER A 26 -3.46 -6.80 -18.00
N GLY A 27 -3.19 -7.43 -16.85
CA GLY A 27 -2.01 -7.18 -16.04
C GLY A 27 -0.81 -7.99 -16.51
N ALA A 28 0.32 -7.83 -15.81
CA ALA A 28 1.48 -8.71 -16.00
C ALA A 28 1.21 -10.13 -15.47
N HIS A 29 0.43 -10.23 -14.39
CA HIS A 29 -0.01 -11.46 -13.75
C HIS A 29 -1.50 -11.36 -13.40
N GLY A 30 -2.14 -12.51 -13.19
CA GLY A 30 -3.54 -12.59 -12.77
C GLY A 30 -4.55 -12.49 -13.93
N PRO A 31 -5.85 -12.45 -13.61
CA PRO A 31 -6.92 -12.43 -14.59
C PRO A 31 -7.04 -11.08 -15.30
N ASN A 32 -7.68 -11.09 -16.47
CA ASN A 32 -8.06 -9.87 -17.16
C ASN A 32 -9.16 -9.13 -16.38
N VAL A 33 -9.16 -7.80 -16.49
CA VAL A 33 -10.13 -6.92 -15.82
C VAL A 33 -10.96 -6.17 -16.85
N VAL A 34 -12.25 -6.04 -16.58
CA VAL A 34 -13.17 -5.25 -17.39
C VAL A 34 -13.29 -3.86 -16.80
N ASP A 35 -13.21 -2.84 -17.64
CA ASP A 35 -13.33 -1.45 -17.22
C ASP A 35 -14.79 -0.99 -17.15
N PHE A 36 -15.30 -0.86 -15.93
CA PHE A 36 -16.66 -0.40 -15.65
C PHE A 36 -16.77 1.12 -15.43
N ARG A 37 -15.72 1.92 -15.66
CA ARG A 37 -15.76 3.39 -15.39
C ARG A 37 -16.88 4.12 -16.14
N LYS A 38 -17.22 3.67 -17.36
CA LYS A 38 -18.29 4.24 -18.18
C LYS A 38 -19.62 3.47 -18.12
N PHE A 39 -19.68 2.41 -17.32
CA PHE A 39 -20.83 1.51 -17.28
C PHE A 39 -22.12 2.21 -16.85
N TYR A 40 -22.11 2.95 -15.75
CA TYR A 40 -23.30 3.66 -15.26
C TYR A 40 -23.78 4.74 -16.24
N PRO A 41 -22.93 5.64 -16.76
CA PRO A 41 -23.34 6.59 -17.80
C PRO A 41 -23.97 5.96 -19.05
N GLU A 42 -23.51 4.78 -19.46
CA GLU A 42 -23.96 4.12 -20.70
C GLU A 42 -25.18 3.23 -20.50
N THR A 43 -25.34 2.62 -19.33
CA THR A 43 -26.40 1.61 -19.07
C THR A 43 -27.45 2.05 -18.05
N GLY A 44 -27.15 3.03 -17.19
CA GLY A 44 -27.96 3.39 -16.04
C GLY A 44 -27.94 2.35 -14.90
N LEU A 45 -27.04 1.36 -14.96
CA LEU A 45 -26.92 0.28 -13.99
C LEU A 45 -25.65 0.41 -13.14
N PHE A 46 -25.69 -0.16 -11.94
CA PHE A 46 -24.52 -0.38 -11.11
C PHE A 46 -24.18 -1.87 -11.04
N THR A 47 -22.91 -2.18 -10.82
CA THR A 47 -22.50 -3.51 -10.38
C THR A 47 -22.84 -3.66 -8.90
N PHE A 48 -23.29 -4.86 -8.51
CA PHE A 48 -23.60 -5.17 -7.11
C PHE A 48 -22.68 -6.31 -6.65
N ASP A 49 -21.60 -5.94 -5.96
CA ASP A 49 -20.57 -6.86 -5.45
C ASP A 49 -20.24 -6.48 -3.99
N PRO A 50 -21.12 -6.84 -3.03
CA PRO A 50 -20.87 -6.55 -1.62
C PRO A 50 -19.60 -7.27 -1.16
N GLY A 51 -18.60 -6.51 -0.75
CA GLY A 51 -17.29 -7.02 -0.32
C GLY A 51 -16.20 -6.98 -1.39
N PHE A 52 -16.50 -6.48 -2.60
CA PHE A 52 -15.52 -6.29 -3.70
C PHE A 52 -14.79 -7.59 -4.10
N THR A 53 -15.47 -8.73 -4.00
CA THR A 53 -14.87 -10.05 -4.26
C THR A 53 -14.45 -10.24 -5.71
N SER A 54 -15.12 -9.58 -6.64
CA SER A 54 -14.90 -9.65 -8.09
C SER A 54 -14.56 -8.29 -8.68
N THR A 55 -14.20 -7.30 -7.85
CA THR A 55 -13.96 -5.92 -8.27
C THR A 55 -12.50 -5.53 -8.04
N ALA A 56 -11.76 -5.29 -9.12
CA ALA A 56 -10.42 -4.71 -9.05
C ALA A 56 -10.50 -3.20 -8.81
N SER A 57 -10.13 -2.72 -7.62
CA SER A 57 -10.26 -1.30 -7.24
C SER A 57 -9.11 -0.41 -7.65
N CYS A 58 -7.91 -0.96 -7.86
CA CYS A 58 -6.73 -0.19 -8.22
C CYS A 58 -5.75 -0.99 -9.07
N GLU A 59 -4.91 -0.27 -9.80
CA GLU A 59 -3.70 -0.83 -10.38
C GLU A 59 -2.58 -0.81 -9.31
N SER A 60 -1.89 -1.94 -9.14
CA SER A 60 -0.76 -2.05 -8.22
C SER A 60 0.41 -2.77 -8.87
N GLN A 61 1.62 -2.32 -8.53
CA GLN A 61 2.88 -2.92 -8.95
C GLN A 61 3.69 -3.42 -7.74
N ILE A 62 3.04 -3.58 -6.58
CA ILE A 62 3.69 -3.85 -5.29
C ILE A 62 3.72 -5.36 -5.00
N THR A 63 2.55 -6.00 -4.95
CA THR A 63 2.40 -7.39 -4.54
C THR A 63 1.48 -8.13 -5.49
N PHE A 64 1.82 -9.38 -5.81
CA PHE A 64 0.96 -10.31 -6.53
C PHE A 64 0.73 -11.56 -5.70
N ILE A 65 -0.51 -12.08 -5.74
CA ILE A 65 -0.93 -13.27 -5.00
C ILE A 65 -1.71 -14.17 -5.95
N ASP A 66 -1.33 -15.45 -5.99
CA ASP A 66 -2.11 -16.54 -6.56
C ASP A 66 -2.36 -17.57 -5.45
N GLY A 67 -3.59 -17.58 -4.93
CA GLY A 67 -3.96 -18.47 -3.84
C GLY A 67 -4.06 -19.95 -4.25
N ASP A 68 -4.37 -20.22 -5.51
CA ASP A 68 -4.53 -21.59 -6.02
C ASP A 68 -3.18 -22.28 -6.21
N GLN A 69 -2.19 -21.52 -6.68
CA GLN A 69 -0.81 -21.99 -6.84
C GLN A 69 0.07 -21.75 -5.60
N GLY A 70 -0.42 -21.01 -4.60
CA GLY A 70 0.34 -20.64 -3.41
C GLY A 70 1.49 -19.66 -3.67
N ILE A 71 1.36 -18.80 -4.68
CA ILE A 71 2.42 -17.86 -5.09
C ILE A 71 2.18 -16.51 -4.42
N LEU A 72 3.22 -15.98 -3.76
CA LEU A 72 3.25 -14.62 -3.23
C LEU A 72 4.54 -13.92 -3.70
N LEU A 73 4.38 -12.82 -4.42
CA LEU A 73 5.50 -12.03 -4.98
C LEU A 73 5.50 -10.61 -4.43
N TYR A 74 6.65 -10.11 -3.99
CA TYR A 74 6.88 -8.68 -3.74
C TYR A 74 7.78 -8.12 -4.84
N ARG A 75 7.27 -7.12 -5.58
CA ARG A 75 7.92 -6.57 -6.78
C ARG A 75 8.38 -7.63 -7.79
N GLY A 76 7.68 -8.77 -7.84
CA GLY A 76 8.01 -9.90 -8.72
C GLY A 76 8.95 -10.95 -8.11
N ILE A 77 9.49 -10.72 -6.90
CA ILE A 77 10.38 -11.65 -6.22
C ILE A 77 9.56 -12.57 -5.30
N PRO A 78 9.74 -13.90 -5.35
CA PRO A 78 9.07 -14.85 -4.46
C PRO A 78 9.33 -14.56 -2.98
N ILE A 79 8.29 -14.67 -2.16
CA ILE A 79 8.39 -14.39 -0.72
C ILE A 79 9.39 -15.30 0.00
N GLU A 80 9.54 -16.55 -0.44
CA GLU A 80 10.47 -17.52 0.14
C GLU A 80 11.92 -17.08 -0.03
N GLN A 81 12.23 -16.47 -1.18
CA GLN A 81 13.56 -15.94 -1.45
C GLN A 81 13.84 -14.73 -0.53
N LEU A 82 12.89 -13.81 -0.42
CA LEU A 82 13.04 -12.64 0.46
C LEU A 82 13.16 -13.04 1.94
N ALA A 83 12.44 -14.07 2.37
CA ALA A 83 12.51 -14.56 3.75
C ALA A 83 13.84 -15.24 4.09
N ASN A 84 14.48 -15.91 3.13
CA ASN A 84 15.74 -16.64 3.35
C ASN A 84 16.99 -15.79 3.09
N GLU A 85 16.93 -14.87 2.13
CA GLU A 85 18.11 -14.17 1.59
C GLU A 85 18.14 -12.66 1.91
N SER A 86 17.05 -12.09 2.43
CA SER A 86 16.94 -10.65 2.70
C SER A 86 16.55 -10.36 4.16
N ASN A 87 16.49 -9.08 4.51
CA ASN A 87 16.08 -8.60 5.83
C ASN A 87 14.90 -7.62 5.74
N PHE A 88 14.26 -7.33 6.88
CA PHE A 88 13.09 -6.48 6.92
C PHE A 88 13.30 -5.09 6.29
N LEU A 89 14.47 -4.47 6.49
CA LEU A 89 14.74 -3.12 6.00
C LEU A 89 14.97 -3.11 4.48
N GLU A 90 15.62 -4.12 3.93
CA GLU A 90 15.74 -4.32 2.48
C GLU A 90 14.38 -4.56 1.83
N VAL A 91 13.53 -5.40 2.43
CA VAL A 91 12.16 -5.62 1.95
C VAL A 91 11.32 -4.34 2.04
N ALA A 92 11.45 -3.57 3.12
CA ALA A 92 10.77 -2.28 3.25
C ALA A 92 11.24 -1.28 2.17
N TYR A 93 12.54 -1.25 1.88
CA TYR A 93 13.09 -0.46 0.78
C TYR A 93 12.52 -0.91 -0.57
N LEU A 94 12.53 -2.22 -0.85
CA LEU A 94 11.98 -2.82 -2.07
C LEU A 94 10.51 -2.43 -2.29
N LEU A 95 9.69 -2.48 -1.23
CA LEU A 95 8.28 -2.12 -1.32
C LEU A 95 8.10 -0.61 -1.56
N LEU A 96 8.90 0.23 -0.92
CA LEU A 96 8.80 1.69 -1.04
C LEU A 96 9.31 2.22 -2.39
N HIS A 97 10.48 1.72 -2.84
CA HIS A 97 11.19 2.22 -4.01
C HIS A 97 10.95 1.41 -5.28
N GLY A 98 10.56 0.14 -5.15
CA GLY A 98 10.25 -0.75 -6.27
C GLY A 98 11.39 -1.62 -6.76
N GLU A 99 12.60 -1.38 -6.27
CA GLU A 99 13.82 -2.11 -6.64
C GLU A 99 14.62 -2.45 -5.38
N LEU A 100 15.48 -3.47 -5.46
CA LEU A 100 16.38 -3.81 -4.36
C LEU A 100 17.43 -2.71 -4.18
N PRO A 101 17.79 -2.37 -2.93
CA PRO A 101 18.79 -1.34 -2.67
C PRO A 101 20.19 -1.79 -3.12
N THR A 102 20.99 -0.85 -3.60
CA THR A 102 22.45 -1.02 -3.63
C THR A 102 23.03 -0.97 -2.22
N ALA A 103 24.29 -1.38 -2.03
CA ALA A 103 24.94 -1.32 -0.72
C ALA A 103 24.88 0.10 -0.10
N ASP A 104 25.25 1.12 -0.87
CA ASP A 104 25.23 2.52 -0.41
C ASP A 104 23.80 3.01 -0.07
N GLN A 105 22.81 2.59 -0.86
CA GLN A 105 21.40 2.92 -0.61
C GLN A 105 20.88 2.25 0.66
N SER A 106 21.26 0.99 0.87
CA SER A 106 20.91 0.23 2.07
C SER A 106 21.46 0.89 3.31
N GLU A 107 22.76 1.23 3.33
CA GLU A 107 23.38 1.93 4.46
C GLU A 107 22.71 3.28 4.74
N THR A 108 22.44 4.06 3.69
CA THR A 108 21.75 5.35 3.82
C THR A 108 20.35 5.18 4.41
N PHE A 109 19.59 4.18 3.95
CA PHE A 109 18.24 3.91 4.42
C PHE A 109 18.22 3.43 5.88
N ILE A 110 19.11 2.51 6.24
CA ILE A 110 19.27 2.01 7.61
C ILE A 110 19.65 3.17 8.54
N HIS A 111 20.59 4.02 8.14
CA HIS A 111 20.98 5.19 8.92
C HIS A 111 19.79 6.16 9.10
N ALA A 112 19.06 6.46 8.02
CA ALA A 112 17.90 7.33 8.07
C ALA A 112 16.82 6.80 9.03
N ILE A 113 16.53 5.50 9.02
CA ILE A 113 15.57 4.88 9.93
C ILE A 113 16.07 4.97 11.38
N THR A 114 17.33 4.58 11.62
CA THR A 114 17.92 4.56 12.97
C THR A 114 17.86 5.95 13.62
N MET A 115 18.16 7.00 12.87
CA MET A 115 18.13 8.38 13.35
C MET A 115 16.71 8.91 13.64
N HIS A 116 15.67 8.29 13.08
CA HIS A 116 14.28 8.71 13.26
C HIS A 116 13.49 7.86 14.26
N THR A 117 14.12 6.91 14.95
CA THR A 117 13.47 6.02 15.94
C THR A 117 12.94 6.76 17.17
N MET A 118 13.61 7.85 17.58
CA MET A 118 13.24 8.61 18.78
C MET A 118 11.92 9.36 18.60
N VAL A 119 11.04 9.25 19.58
CA VAL A 119 9.76 9.98 19.64
C VAL A 119 9.90 11.24 20.49
N HIS A 120 9.09 12.26 20.18
CA HIS A 120 9.08 13.52 20.94
C HIS A 120 8.62 13.26 22.39
N GLU A 121 9.28 13.84 23.39
CA GLU A 121 9.01 13.54 24.81
C GLU A 121 7.56 13.80 25.23
N GLN A 122 6.91 14.80 24.63
CA GLN A 122 5.48 15.09 24.88
C GLN A 122 4.55 13.89 24.58
N LEU A 123 4.95 12.93 23.73
CA LEU A 123 4.19 11.69 23.52
C LEU A 123 4.08 10.87 24.81
N LYS A 124 5.04 10.94 25.74
CA LYS A 124 4.97 10.29 27.04
C LYS A 124 3.76 10.73 27.86
N ASN A 125 3.41 12.02 27.79
CA ASN A 125 2.22 12.54 28.45
C ASN A 125 0.94 12.03 27.79
N PHE A 126 0.97 11.85 26.46
CA PHE A 126 -0.15 11.26 25.72
C PHE A 126 -0.40 9.80 26.14
N TYR A 127 0.65 9.00 26.33
CA TYR A 127 0.54 7.64 26.89
C TYR A 127 -0.10 7.62 28.27
N ASN A 128 0.25 8.56 29.15
CA ASN A 128 -0.33 8.68 30.49
C ASN A 128 -1.83 9.04 30.47
N GLY A 129 -2.38 9.51 29.35
CA GLY A 129 -3.80 9.76 29.17
C GLY A 129 -4.64 8.48 29.03
N PHE A 130 -4.02 7.35 28.67
CA PHE A 130 -4.70 6.06 28.62
C PHE A 130 -4.76 5.40 29.99
N ARG A 131 -5.82 4.65 30.24
CA ARG A 131 -5.86 3.74 31.40
C ARG A 131 -4.79 2.65 31.22
N ARG A 132 -4.26 2.14 32.33
CA ARG A 132 -3.24 1.07 32.33
C ARG A 132 -3.73 -0.26 31.75
N ASP A 133 -5.04 -0.47 31.70
CA ASP A 133 -5.70 -1.64 31.12
C ASP A 133 -6.18 -1.44 29.67
N ALA A 134 -5.80 -0.32 29.04
CA ALA A 134 -6.15 -0.06 27.65
C ALA A 134 -5.53 -1.11 26.72
N HIS A 135 -6.31 -1.58 25.76
CA HIS A 135 -5.84 -2.53 24.77
C HIS A 135 -4.73 -1.89 23.91
N PRO A 136 -3.57 -2.54 23.68
CA PRO A 136 -2.44 -1.95 22.96
C PRO A 136 -2.80 -1.38 21.58
N MET A 137 -3.69 -2.04 20.83
CA MET A 137 -4.17 -1.51 19.55
C MET A 137 -4.91 -0.16 19.66
N ALA A 138 -5.65 0.07 20.75
CA ALA A 138 -6.34 1.34 20.96
C ALA A 138 -5.33 2.45 21.28
N VAL A 139 -4.32 2.14 22.09
CA VAL A 139 -3.20 3.05 22.39
C VAL A 139 -2.43 3.37 21.11
N MET A 140 -2.03 2.35 20.34
CA MET A 140 -1.31 2.49 19.07
C MET A 140 -2.08 3.35 18.07
N CYS A 141 -3.38 3.10 17.88
CA CYS A 141 -4.23 3.90 17.00
C CYS A 141 -4.27 5.38 17.43
N GLY A 142 -4.47 5.65 18.72
CA GLY A 142 -4.50 7.02 19.24
C GLY A 142 -3.16 7.73 19.10
N VAL A 143 -2.05 7.05 19.43
CA VAL A 143 -0.70 7.62 19.38
C VAL A 143 -0.26 7.88 17.94
N VAL A 144 -0.48 6.94 17.02
CA VAL A 144 -0.18 7.12 15.59
C VAL A 144 -1.01 8.26 15.01
N GLY A 145 -2.29 8.38 15.38
CA GLY A 145 -3.11 9.54 15.03
C GLY A 145 -2.51 10.85 15.53
N ALA A 146 -2.06 10.89 16.79
CA ALA A 146 -1.44 12.07 17.40
C ALA A 146 -0.12 12.48 16.71
N LEU A 147 0.63 11.56 16.09
CA LEU A 147 1.85 11.89 15.34
C LEU A 147 1.59 12.92 14.23
N SER A 148 0.41 12.93 13.63
CA SER A 148 0.03 13.93 12.61
C SER A 148 0.09 15.37 13.14
N ALA A 149 -0.12 15.59 14.45
CA ALA A 149 -0.02 16.91 15.06
C ALA A 149 1.44 17.32 15.34
N PHE A 150 2.34 16.36 15.57
CA PHE A 150 3.76 16.61 15.81
C PHE A 150 4.57 16.79 14.53
N TYR A 151 4.13 16.19 13.42
CA TYR A 151 4.83 16.15 12.14
C TYR A 151 4.01 16.80 11.02
N HIS A 152 3.53 18.03 11.27
CA HIS A 152 2.80 18.82 10.28
C HIS A 152 3.70 19.38 9.17
N ASP A 153 5.02 19.22 9.30
CA ASP A 153 6.04 19.64 8.33
C ASP A 153 6.07 18.75 7.08
N SER A 154 5.43 17.58 7.13
CA SER A 154 5.40 16.58 6.05
C SER A 154 3.98 16.21 5.59
N THR A 155 3.05 17.18 5.58
CA THR A 155 1.63 16.93 5.23
C THR A 155 1.29 17.18 3.76
N ASP A 156 2.19 17.77 2.98
CA ASP A 156 1.94 17.98 1.55
C ASP A 156 2.05 16.66 0.78
N ILE A 157 0.91 16.20 0.27
CA ILE A 157 0.80 14.96 -0.52
C ILE A 157 1.36 15.11 -1.94
N ALA A 158 1.49 16.34 -2.45
CA ALA A 158 2.03 16.60 -3.77
C ALA A 158 3.57 16.58 -3.78
N ASP A 159 4.20 16.89 -2.64
CA ASP A 159 5.66 16.91 -2.48
C ASP A 159 6.23 15.49 -2.32
N PRO A 160 7.04 14.98 -3.28
CA PRO A 160 7.68 13.67 -3.17
C PRO A 160 8.62 13.54 -1.97
N TYR A 161 9.30 14.61 -1.58
CA TYR A 161 10.25 14.59 -0.47
C TYR A 161 9.51 14.43 0.86
N GLN A 162 8.44 15.20 1.08
CA GLN A 162 7.64 15.07 2.30
C GLN A 162 7.00 13.68 2.43
N ARG A 163 6.52 13.09 1.33
CA ARG A 163 6.01 11.71 1.34
C ARG A 163 7.08 10.68 1.72
N MET A 164 8.29 10.83 1.19
CA MET A 164 9.42 9.98 1.54
C MET A 164 9.76 10.12 3.03
N VAL A 165 9.89 11.35 3.53
CA VAL A 165 10.19 11.63 4.95
C VAL A 165 9.11 11.06 5.87
N ALA A 166 7.84 11.25 5.54
CA ALA A 166 6.72 10.68 6.30
C ALA A 166 6.78 9.15 6.33
N SER A 167 7.06 8.50 5.19
CA SER A 167 7.18 7.04 5.09
C SER A 167 8.32 6.50 5.96
N VAL A 168 9.51 7.12 5.90
CA VAL A 168 10.66 6.74 6.72
C VAL A 168 10.38 6.94 8.21
N ARG A 169 9.79 8.08 8.60
CA ARG A 169 9.42 8.37 9.99
C ARG A 169 8.43 7.34 10.52
N MET A 170 7.44 6.94 9.71
CA MET A 170 6.46 5.93 10.10
C MET A 170 7.10 4.56 10.32
N ILE A 171 7.96 4.09 9.40
CA ILE A 171 8.69 2.82 9.55
C ILE A 171 9.58 2.85 10.80
N ALA A 172 10.27 3.97 11.04
CA ALA A 172 11.19 4.11 12.16
C ALA A 172 10.52 4.18 13.54
N LYS A 173 9.37 4.88 13.65
CA LYS A 173 8.72 5.15 14.94
C LYS A 173 7.71 4.09 15.34
N MET A 174 7.19 3.31 14.40
CA MET A 174 6.19 2.28 14.71
C MET A 174 6.68 1.26 15.75
N PRO A 175 7.92 0.74 15.67
CA PRO A 175 8.45 -0.16 16.70
C PRO A 175 8.55 0.50 18.08
N THR A 176 9.01 1.76 18.14
CA THR A 176 9.09 2.53 19.40
C THR A 176 7.73 2.81 20.03
N ILE A 177 6.68 2.92 19.21
CA ILE A 177 5.31 3.14 19.69
C ILE A 177 4.65 1.84 20.18
N ALA A 178 5.03 0.72 19.57
CA ALA A 178 4.49 -0.58 19.92
C ALA A 178 5.17 -1.19 21.17
N ALA A 179 6.42 -0.82 21.47
CA ALA A 179 7.21 -1.29 22.61
C ALA A 179 6.81 -0.63 23.93
#